data_AF-A0A960D357-F1
#
_entry.id   AF-A0A960D357-F1
#
_cell.length_a   1.000
_cell.length_b   1.000
_cell.length_c   1.000
_cell.angle_alpha   90.00
_cell.angle_beta   90.00
_cell.angle_gamma   90.00
#
_symmetry.space_group_name_H-M   'P 1'
#
loop_
_entity.id
_entity.type
_entity.pdbx_description
1 polymer ?
#
loop_
_entity_poly.entity_id
_entity_poly.type
_entity_poly.pdbx_seq_one_letter_code
_entity_poly.pdbx_strand_id
1 'polypeptide(L)'
;SELFASFEEQPFASASIAQVHFATLHTGEEVVVKIQRPGIRRRVAADLQILKRFAQAVELAKLGRRLSAQDVVADFSDNLAEELDFRLEAQSMDAWISHLRNSPLGRNIRVP
;
A
#
# COMPACT_ATOMS: atom_id res chain seq x y z
N SER A 1 18.60 -13.40 -13.42
CA SER A 1 18.03 -13.40 -12.06
C SER A 1 19.17 -13.71 -11.12
N GLU A 2 19.67 -12.73 -10.37
CA GLU A 2 20.79 -12.95 -9.43
C GLU A 2 20.32 -13.08 -7.97
N LEU A 3 19.06 -12.71 -7.68
CA LEU A 3 18.51 -12.72 -6.32
C LEU A 3 17.65 -13.96 -6.02
N PHE A 4 16.96 -14.51 -7.03
CA PHE A 4 15.99 -15.59 -6.86
C PHE A 4 16.44 -16.85 -7.62
N ALA A 5 16.38 -17.98 -6.93
CA ALA A 5 16.51 -19.32 -7.52
C ALA A 5 15.30 -19.68 -8.38
N SER A 6 14.09 -19.27 -7.95
CA SER A 6 12.85 -19.41 -8.71
C SER A 6 11.93 -18.21 -8.42
N PHE A 7 11.07 -17.87 -9.38
CA PHE A 7 10.09 -16.81 -9.24
C PHE A 7 8.82 -17.20 -10.01
N GLU A 8 7.67 -17.17 -9.35
CA GLU A 8 6.38 -17.50 -9.98
C GLU A 8 5.82 -16.27 -10.71
N GLU A 9 5.76 -16.33 -12.04
CA GLU A 9 5.28 -15.22 -12.86
C GLU A 9 3.79 -14.92 -12.65
N GLN A 10 3.00 -15.94 -12.27
CA GLN A 10 1.60 -15.76 -11.94
C GLN A 10 1.48 -15.21 -10.50
N PRO A 11 0.87 -14.04 -10.30
CA PRO A 11 0.64 -13.54 -8.95
C PRO A 11 -0.38 -14.43 -8.22
N PHE A 12 -0.09 -14.79 -6.97
CA PHE A 12 -1.02 -15.54 -6.13
C PHE A 12 -2.09 -14.64 -5.48
N ALA A 13 -1.75 -13.36 -5.29
CA ALA A 13 -2.65 -12.37 -4.72
C ALA A 13 -2.45 -10.98 -5.36
N SER A 14 -3.46 -10.14 -5.19
CA SER A 14 -3.47 -8.75 -5.65
C SER A 14 -3.99 -7.84 -4.54
N ALA A 15 -3.31 -6.72 -4.35
CA ALA A 15 -3.79 -5.58 -3.57
C ALA A 15 -4.19 -4.42 -4.52
N SER A 16 -4.66 -3.31 -3.95
CA SER A 16 -5.05 -2.09 -4.67
C SER A 16 -3.98 -1.61 -5.65
N ILE A 17 -2.73 -1.51 -5.19
CA ILE A 17 -1.60 -0.92 -5.92
C ILE A 17 -0.50 -1.93 -6.30
N ALA A 18 -0.63 -3.19 -5.89
CA ALA A 18 0.45 -4.17 -5.95
C ALA A 18 -0.03 -5.56 -6.37
N GLN A 19 0.91 -6.34 -6.89
CA GLN A 19 0.80 -7.78 -7.11
C GLN A 19 1.74 -8.50 -6.15
N VAL A 20 1.37 -9.72 -5.77
CA VAL A 20 2.12 -10.53 -4.81
C VAL A 20 2.46 -11.86 -5.45
N HIS A 21 3.74 -12.21 -5.44
CA HIS A 21 4.30 -13.39 -6.11
C HIS A 21 5.05 -14.27 -5.12
N PHE A 22 5.03 -15.58 -5.34
CA PHE A 22 5.94 -16.49 -4.65
C PHE A 22 7.30 -16.52 -5.34
N ALA A 23 8.36 -16.63 -4.55
CA ALA A 23 9.71 -16.83 -5.04
C ALA A 23 10.52 -17.64 -4.04
N THR A 24 11.64 -18.20 -4.50
CA THR A 24 12.61 -18.88 -3.64
C THR A 24 13.97 -18.22 -3.82
N LEU A 25 14.63 -17.87 -2.72
CA LEU A 25 15.99 -17.33 -2.72
C LEU A 25 17.01 -18.44 -3.02
N HIS A 26 18.24 -18.08 -3.43
CA HIS A 26 19.32 -19.04 -3.61
C HIS A 26 19.72 -19.79 -2.32
N THR A 27 19.35 -19.25 -1.15
CA THR A 27 19.48 -19.92 0.16
C THR A 27 18.48 -21.07 0.36
N GLY A 28 17.46 -21.17 -0.49
CA GLY A 28 16.34 -22.11 -0.35
C GLY A 28 15.15 -21.57 0.44
N GLU A 29 15.24 -20.33 0.96
CA GLU A 29 14.15 -19.68 1.68
C GLU A 29 13.00 -19.29 0.74
N GLU A 30 11.78 -19.67 1.11
CA GLU A 30 10.55 -19.28 0.42
C GLU A 30 10.14 -17.87 0.86
N VAL A 31 9.96 -16.98 -0.11
CA VAL A 31 9.65 -15.58 0.13
C VAL A 31 8.45 -15.14 -0.70
N VAL A 32 7.81 -14.07 -0.23
CA VAL A 32 6.76 -13.37 -0.95
C VAL A 32 7.31 -12.05 -1.47
N VAL A 33 7.13 -11.80 -2.77
CA VAL A 33 7.60 -10.58 -3.43
C VAL A 33 6.40 -9.71 -3.80
N LYS A 34 6.30 -8.54 -3.18
CA LYS A 34 5.27 -7.53 -3.49
C LYS A 34 5.80 -6.52 -4.51
N ILE A 35 5.14 -6.44 -5.66
CA ILE A 35 5.55 -5.61 -6.81
C ILE A 35 4.47 -4.57 -7.08
N GLN A 36 4.85 -3.29 -7.15
CA GLN A 36 3.91 -2.24 -7.54
C GLN A 36 3.44 -2.45 -8.98
N ARG A 37 2.14 -2.26 -9.22
CA ARG A 37 1.58 -2.37 -10.56
C ARG A 37 2.25 -1.36 -11.49
N PRO A 38 2.68 -1.75 -12.70
CA PRO A 38 3.28 -0.83 -13.65
C PRO A 38 2.37 0.39 -13.89
N GLY A 39 2.95 1.59 -13.79
CA GLY A 39 2.23 2.85 -14.01
C GLY A 39 1.24 3.27 -12.93
N ILE A 40 1.20 2.59 -11.77
CA ILE A 40 0.21 2.87 -10.72
C ILE A 40 0.25 4.32 -10.23
N ARG A 41 1.44 4.92 -10.08
CA ARG A 41 1.61 6.32 -9.66
C ARG A 41 0.88 7.29 -10.58
N ARG A 42 0.97 7.07 -11.90
CA ARG A 42 0.31 7.91 -12.90
C ARG A 42 -1.21 7.74 -12.85
N ARG A 43 -1.69 6.51 -12.65
CA ARG A 43 -3.12 6.21 -12.52
C ARG A 43 -3.72 6.88 -11.28
N VAL A 44 -3.07 6.69 -10.13
CA VAL A 44 -3.46 7.32 -8.87
C VAL A 44 -3.49 8.85 -8.99
N ALA A 45 -2.46 9.45 -9.61
CA ALA A 45 -2.43 10.90 -9.82
C ALA A 45 -3.62 11.40 -10.68
N ALA A 46 -4.00 10.65 -11.71
CA ALA A 46 -5.17 10.99 -12.54
C ALA A 46 -6.48 10.87 -11.76
N ASP A 47 -6.65 9.80 -10.98
CA ASP A 47 -7.84 9.57 -10.16
C ASP A 47 -8.00 10.66 -9.09
N LEU A 48 -6.91 11.06 -8.44
CA LEU A 48 -6.90 12.17 -7.47
C LEU A 48 -7.26 13.51 -8.12
N GLN A 49 -6.84 13.77 -9.36
CA GLN A 49 -7.26 14.98 -10.07
C GLN A 49 -8.77 15.01 -10.33
N ILE A 50 -9.36 13.87 -10.67
CA ILE A 50 -10.81 13.75 -10.88
C ILE A 50 -11.55 13.99 -9.56
N LEU A 51 -11.11 13.36 -8.47
CA LEU A 51 -11.71 13.54 -7.14
C LEU A 51 -11.63 14.99 -6.65
N LYS A 52 -10.49 15.68 -6.86
CA LYS A 52 -10.32 17.10 -6.50
C LYS A 52 -11.32 17.99 -7.22
N ARG A 53 -11.53 17.78 -8.53
CA ARG A 53 -12.52 18.54 -9.31
C ARG A 53 -13.95 18.28 -8.83
N PHE A 54 -14.26 17.04 -8.48
CA PHE A 54 -15.58 16.69 -7.96
C PHE A 54 -15.83 17.32 -6.58
N ALA A 55 -14.84 17.27 -5.68
CA ALA A 55 -14.92 17.92 -4.37
C ALA A 55 -15.20 19.43 -4.48
N GLN A 56 -14.47 20.12 -5.37
CA GLN A 56 -14.70 21.54 -5.66
C GLN A 56 -16.14 21.83 -6.15
N ALA A 57 -16.67 20.98 -7.04
CA ALA A 57 -18.03 21.14 -7.55
C ALA A 57 -19.10 20.93 -6.47
N VAL A 58 -18.92 19.93 -5.60
CA VAL A 58 -19.84 19.62 -4.49
C VAL A 58 -19.91 20.75 -3.46
N GLU A 59 -18.76 21.34 -3.12
CA GLU A 59 -18.71 22.48 -2.19
C GLU A 59 -19.40 23.73 -2.76
N LEU A 60 -19.29 23.95 -4.07
CA LEU A 60 -19.94 25.07 -4.76
C LEU A 60 -21.48 24.95 -4.75
N ALA A 61 -22.01 23.73 -4.77
CA ALA A 61 -23.45 23.44 -4.92
C ALA A 61 -24.32 23.68 -3.67
N LYS A 62 -23.80 24.36 -2.63
CA LYS A 62 -24.49 24.65 -1.35
C LYS A 62 -24.98 23.45 -0.51
N LEU A 63 -24.92 22.20 -1.00
CA LEU A 63 -25.09 21.00 -0.17
C LEU A 63 -23.89 20.74 0.77
N GLY A 64 -22.76 21.43 0.57
CA GLY A 64 -21.46 21.05 1.13
C GLY A 64 -20.89 21.87 2.30
N ARG A 65 -21.62 22.80 2.94
CA ARG A 65 -21.03 23.62 4.04
C ARG A 65 -20.60 22.84 5.29
N ARG A 66 -20.93 21.54 5.39
CA ARG A 66 -20.57 20.64 6.51
C ARG A 66 -19.64 19.50 6.11
N LEU A 67 -19.42 19.27 4.83
CA LEU A 67 -18.54 18.23 4.31
C LEU A 67 -17.35 18.94 3.69
N SER A 68 -16.22 18.95 4.38
CA SER A 68 -14.98 19.44 3.81
C SER A 68 -14.46 18.42 2.80
N ALA A 69 -15.13 18.36 1.64
CA ALA A 69 -14.91 17.35 0.62
C ALA A 69 -13.49 17.48 0.05
N GLN A 70 -12.96 18.71 0.00
CA GLN A 70 -11.57 18.93 -0.38
C GLN A 70 -10.60 18.37 0.66
N ASP A 71 -10.86 18.53 1.96
CA ASP A 71 -10.01 17.96 3.02
C ASP A 71 -10.03 16.43 2.98
N VAL A 72 -11.20 15.82 2.79
CA VAL A 72 -11.30 14.35 2.63
C VAL A 72 -10.46 13.86 1.45
N VAL A 73 -10.49 14.57 0.33
CA VAL A 73 -9.67 14.21 -0.85
C VAL A 73 -8.17 14.47 -0.61
N ALA A 74 -7.82 15.47 0.19
CA ALA A 74 -6.44 15.73 0.60
C ALA A 74 -5.90 14.61 1.49
N ASP A 75 -6.62 14.24 2.55
CA ASP A 75 -6.26 13.13 3.44
C ASP A 75 -6.15 11.81 2.66
N PHE A 76 -7.07 11.56 1.72
CA PHE A 76 -7.00 10.39 0.85
C PHE A 76 -5.77 10.41 -0.07
N SER A 77 -5.41 11.58 -0.60
CA SER A 77 -4.20 11.76 -1.41
C SER A 77 -2.94 11.44 -0.63
N ASP A 78 -2.86 11.89 0.62
CA ASP A 78 -1.68 11.69 1.47
C ASP A 78 -1.55 10.22 1.87
N ASN A 79 -2.65 9.58 2.29
CA ASN A 79 -2.66 8.14 2.58
C ASN A 79 -2.25 7.28 1.37
N LEU A 80 -2.75 7.61 0.17
CA LEU A 80 -2.34 6.89 -1.05
C LEU A 80 -0.86 7.12 -1.41
N ALA A 81 -0.32 8.30 -1.11
CA ALA A 81 1.10 8.56 -1.33
C ALA A 81 1.98 7.70 -0.41
N GLU A 82 1.55 7.49 0.84
CA GLU A 82 2.20 6.58 1.78
C GLU A 82 2.11 5.11 1.31
N GLU A 83 0.93 4.66 0.84
CA GLU A 83 0.79 3.29 0.32
C GLU A 83 1.75 3.00 -0.86
N LEU A 84 2.05 4.00 -1.68
CA LEU A 84 2.98 3.88 -2.81
C LEU A 84 4.46 3.76 -2.39
N ASP A 85 4.78 3.91 -1.10
CA ASP A 85 6.11 3.72 -0.56
C ASP A 85 6.19 2.52 0.39
N PHE A 86 6.49 1.34 -0.17
CA PHE A 86 6.63 0.10 0.61
C PHE A 86 7.74 0.14 1.67
N ARG A 87 8.62 1.15 1.65
CA ARG A 87 9.62 1.33 2.72
C ARG A 87 8.96 1.75 4.03
N LEU A 88 7.87 2.53 3.98
CA LEU A 88 7.11 2.93 5.16
C LEU A 88 6.41 1.72 5.79
N GLU A 89 5.91 0.81 4.96
CA GLU A 89 5.34 -0.45 5.40
C GLU A 89 6.40 -1.35 6.04
N ALA A 90 7.57 -1.50 5.42
CA ALA A 90 8.67 -2.28 5.99
C ALA A 90 9.14 -1.73 7.35
N GLN A 91 9.29 -0.41 7.47
CA GLN A 91 9.61 0.24 8.75
C GLN A 91 8.53 0.00 9.82
N SER A 92 7.26 0.05 9.40
CA SER A 92 6.14 -0.27 10.29
C SER A 92 6.19 -1.73 10.75
N MET A 93 6.50 -2.68 9.86
CA MET A 93 6.68 -4.09 10.19
C MET A 93 7.80 -4.30 11.21
N ASP A 94 8.97 -3.67 11.03
CA ASP A 94 10.08 -3.73 11.98
C ASP A 94 9.68 -3.20 13.37
N ALA A 95 8.99 -2.05 13.40
CA ALA A 95 8.47 -1.49 14.63
C ALA A 95 7.48 -2.44 15.31
N TRP A 96 6.57 -3.06 14.56
CA TRP A 96 5.63 -4.05 15.08
C TRP A 96 6.34 -5.27 15.67
N ILE A 97 7.34 -5.83 14.99
CA ILE A 97 8.13 -6.96 15.48
C ILE A 97 8.81 -6.62 16.80
N SER A 98 9.41 -5.42 16.90
CA SER A 98 10.09 -4.98 18.12
C SER A 98 9.15 -4.88 19.32
N HIS A 99 7.92 -4.40 19.12
CA HIS A 99 6.92 -4.30 20.19
C HIS A 99 6.27 -5.65 20.53
N LEU A 100 5.98 -6.50 19.53
CA LEU A 100 5.36 -7.81 19.73
C LEU A 100 6.25 -8.77 20.53
N ARG A 101 7.57 -8.68 20.38
CA ARG A 101 8.53 -9.47 21.18
C ARG A 101 8.34 -9.32 22.69
N ASN A 102 7.85 -8.17 23.14
CA ASN A 102 7.65 -7.86 24.56
C ASN A 102 6.17 -7.98 24.99
N SER A 103 5.28 -8.43 24.11
CA SER A 103 3.83 -8.51 24.34
C SER A 103 3.35 -9.95 24.49
N PRO A 104 2.32 -10.22 25.33
CA PRO A 104 1.65 -11.52 25.38
C PRO A 104 1.11 -11.99 24.02
N LEU A 105 0.88 -11.06 23.09
CA LEU A 105 0.41 -11.32 21.73
C LEU A 105 1.49 -11.94 20.82
N GLY A 106 2.77 -11.79 21.16
CA GLY A 106 3.88 -12.29 20.33
C GLY A 106 3.91 -13.82 20.17
N ARG A 107 3.13 -14.56 20.98
CA ARG A 107 2.93 -16.01 20.83
C ARG A 107 2.01 -16.39 19.68
N ASN A 108 1.05 -15.52 19.33
CA ASN A 108 -0.05 -15.85 18.42
C ASN A 108 -0.05 -15.03 17.13
N ILE A 109 0.70 -13.93 17.08
CA ILE A 109 0.78 -13.03 15.93
C ILE A 109 2.21 -13.01 15.42
N ARG A 110 2.38 -13.27 14.11
CA ARG A 110 3.65 -13.11 13.41
C ARG A 110 3.50 -12.05 12.34
N VAL A 111 4.45 -11.14 12.30
CA VAL A 111 4.70 -10.29 11.14
C VAL A 111 5.80 -11.02 10.35
N PRO A 112 5.54 -11.37 9.08
CA PRO A 112 6.52 -12.05 8.25
C PRO A 112 7.76 -11.18 8.01
#